data_AF-A0A7D4UJD3-F1
#
_entry.id   AF-A0A7D4UJD3-F1
#
_cell.length_a   1.000
_cell.length_b   1.000
_cell.length_c   1.000
_cell.angle_alpha   90.00
_cell.angle_beta   90.00
_cell.angle_gamma   90.00
#
_symmetry.space_group_name_H-M   'P 1'
#
loop_
_entity.id
_entity.type
_entity.pdbx_description
1 polymer ?
#
loop_
_entity_poly.entity_id
_entity_poly.type
_entity_poly.pdbx_seq_one_letter_code
_entity_poly.pdbx_strand_id
1 'polypeptide(L)'
;MAFAQTKPARESREFRNFNKVATRANVAVVIPDGFKEIDVKSDNPAFDYGITIPDQGFEIWLKVMPQTESTPDSVYLEIGRAQARQLAGDNEYLVRGMPERVLNDYNADAGKTYFFNLPDAAATKRYKFALLITLQKSHKGTIMAVCLTNDKGPDFFRNINRARNCIKFKPAS
;
A
#
# COMPACT_ATOMS: atom_id res chain seq x y z
N MET A 1 28.63 -22.45 19.85
CA MET A 1 27.63 -22.04 18.84
C MET A 1 27.28 -20.58 19.13
N ALA A 2 27.70 -19.65 18.28
CA ALA A 2 27.42 -18.23 18.46
C ALA A 2 26.18 -17.88 17.65
N PHE A 3 25.12 -17.44 18.33
CA PHE A 3 23.94 -16.87 17.68
C PHE A 3 24.36 -15.52 17.10
N ALA A 4 24.43 -15.44 15.76
CA ALA A 4 24.61 -14.18 15.07
C ALA A 4 23.40 -13.29 15.35
N GLN A 5 23.57 -12.30 16.22
CA GLN A 5 22.63 -11.19 16.34
C GLN A 5 22.72 -10.39 15.03
N THR A 6 21.79 -10.63 14.11
CA THR A 6 21.56 -9.75 12.97
C THR A 6 21.16 -8.39 13.52
N LYS A 7 22.12 -7.46 13.59
CA LYS A 7 21.86 -6.04 13.81
C LYS A 7 20.70 -5.64 12.89
N PRO A 8 19.63 -4.98 13.38
CA PRO A 8 18.60 -4.47 12.49
C PRO A 8 19.31 -3.55 11.50
N ALA A 9 19.14 -3.85 10.20
CA ALA A 9 19.65 -3.01 9.13
C ALA A 9 19.22 -1.58 9.45
N ARG A 10 20.20 -0.67 9.51
CA ARG A 10 19.99 0.73 9.87
C ARG A 10 18.82 1.24 9.02
N GLU A 11 17.69 1.55 9.65
CA GLU A 11 16.48 1.99 8.95
C GLU A 11 16.85 3.07 7.92
N SER A 12 16.31 2.99 6.71
CA SER A 12 16.62 3.99 5.69
C SER A 12 16.07 5.36 6.10
N ARG A 13 16.57 6.44 5.48
CA ARG A 13 16.00 7.78 5.70
C ARG A 13 14.55 7.86 5.20
N GLU A 14 14.25 7.16 4.12
CA GLU A 14 12.92 7.13 3.51
C GLU A 14 11.92 6.42 4.42
N PHE A 15 12.26 5.22 4.90
CA PHE A 15 11.44 4.49 5.86
C PHE A 15 11.16 5.31 7.11
N ARG A 16 12.18 5.97 7.69
CA ARG A 16 11.97 6.84 8.86
C ARG A 16 11.01 8.00 8.57
N ASN A 17 11.10 8.62 7.40
CA ASN A 17 10.21 9.71 7.04
C ASN A 17 8.77 9.22 6.82
N PHE A 18 8.61 8.12 6.09
CA PHE A 18 7.33 7.47 5.90
C PHE A 18 6.70 7.03 7.23
N ASN A 19 7.47 6.39 8.10
CA ASN A 19 7.00 5.90 9.39
C ASN A 19 6.56 7.04 10.34
N LYS A 20 7.18 8.23 10.25
CA LYS A 20 6.70 9.42 10.97
C LYS A 20 5.30 9.84 10.52
N VAL A 21 5.03 9.84 9.22
CA VAL A 21 3.70 10.16 8.66
C VAL A 21 2.70 9.07 9.05
N ALA A 22 3.08 7.80 8.90
CA ALA A 22 2.26 6.65 9.28
C ALA A 22 1.86 6.70 10.76
N THR A 23 2.81 7.00 11.64
CA THR A 23 2.55 7.10 13.09
C THR A 23 1.54 8.20 13.42
N ARG A 24 1.56 9.35 12.73
CA ARG A 24 0.57 10.42 12.90
C ARG A 24 -0.85 9.97 12.52
N ALA A 25 -0.99 9.06 11.57
CA ALA A 25 -2.26 8.46 11.16
C ALA A 25 -2.64 7.22 12.00
N ASN A 26 -1.95 6.96 13.11
CA ASN A 26 -2.11 5.74 13.91
C ASN A 26 -1.87 4.43 13.12
N VAL A 27 -0.92 4.45 12.18
CA VAL A 27 -0.54 3.31 11.35
C VAL A 27 0.76 2.70 11.87
N ALA A 28 0.82 1.36 11.88
CA ALA A 28 2.06 0.60 12.08
C ALA A 28 2.56 0.09 10.72
N VAL A 29 3.87 0.21 10.51
CA VAL A 29 4.55 -0.26 9.29
C VAL A 29 5.63 -1.24 9.68
N VAL A 30 5.66 -2.39 9.00
CA VAL A 30 6.68 -3.45 9.14
C VAL A 30 7.05 -3.93 7.76
N ILE A 31 8.33 -4.08 7.45
CA ILE A 31 8.76 -4.67 6.18
C ILE A 31 8.69 -6.21 6.35
N PRO A 32 7.87 -6.93 5.58
CA PRO A 32 7.75 -8.38 5.73
C PRO A 32 9.01 -9.11 5.25
N ASP A 33 9.20 -10.34 5.73
CA ASP A 33 10.33 -11.16 5.33
C ASP A 33 10.38 -11.40 3.81
N GLY A 34 11.58 -11.20 3.25
CA GLY A 34 11.84 -11.31 1.82
C GLY A 34 11.49 -10.08 0.99
N PHE A 35 10.90 -9.03 1.60
CA PHE A 35 10.70 -7.76 0.94
C PHE A 35 11.93 -6.86 1.08
N LYS A 36 12.18 -6.05 0.06
CA LYS A 36 13.20 -4.99 0.08
C LYS A 36 12.56 -3.66 -0.26
N GLU A 37 13.05 -2.61 0.38
CA GLU A 37 12.70 -1.24 0.05
C GLU A 37 13.14 -0.87 -1.37
N ILE A 38 12.36 -0.02 -2.03
CA ILE A 38 12.63 0.56 -3.34
C ILE A 38 12.35 2.07 -3.33
N ASP A 39 13.05 2.82 -4.17
CA ASP A 39 12.72 4.22 -4.42
C ASP A 39 11.53 4.29 -5.40
N VAL A 40 10.35 4.58 -4.87
CA VAL A 40 9.13 4.79 -5.69
C VAL A 40 9.02 6.23 -6.15
N LYS A 41 9.63 7.20 -5.46
CA LYS A 41 9.40 8.62 -5.73
C LYS A 41 9.98 9.05 -7.06
N SER A 42 11.06 8.41 -7.49
CA SER A 42 11.65 8.58 -8.81
C SER A 42 10.71 8.12 -9.93
N ASP A 43 9.89 7.09 -9.71
CA ASP A 43 8.94 6.56 -10.71
C ASP A 43 7.57 7.24 -10.63
N ASN A 44 7.04 7.41 -9.42
CA ASN A 44 5.72 7.95 -9.16
C ASN A 44 5.68 8.76 -7.85
N PRO A 45 5.76 10.10 -7.92
CA PRO A 45 5.81 10.96 -6.74
C PRO A 45 4.49 11.01 -5.97
N ALA A 46 3.43 10.36 -6.46
CA ALA A 46 2.16 10.27 -5.74
C ALA A 46 2.25 9.34 -4.50
N PHE A 47 3.27 8.47 -4.44
CA PHE A 47 3.50 7.50 -3.37
C PHE A 47 4.73 7.85 -2.54
N ASP A 48 4.69 7.50 -1.26
CA ASP A 48 5.68 7.94 -0.26
C ASP A 48 6.75 6.89 0.02
N TYR A 49 6.44 5.61 -0.20
CA TYR A 49 7.28 4.48 0.14
C TYR A 49 6.96 3.28 -0.73
N GLY A 50 7.92 2.38 -0.96
CA GLY A 50 7.63 1.13 -1.64
C GLY A 50 8.54 -0.01 -1.26
N ILE A 51 8.01 -1.21 -1.49
CA ILE A 51 8.70 -2.47 -1.26
C ILE A 51 8.49 -3.41 -2.44
N THR A 52 9.45 -4.30 -2.67
CA THR A 52 9.40 -5.33 -3.71
C THR A 52 9.80 -6.69 -3.15
N ILE A 53 9.36 -7.76 -3.80
CA ILE A 53 10.01 -9.07 -3.67
C ILE A 53 10.97 -9.22 -4.86
N PRO A 54 12.29 -9.28 -4.62
CA PRO A 54 13.26 -9.42 -5.69
C PRO A 54 12.92 -10.58 -6.63
N ASP A 55 13.09 -10.36 -7.93
CA ASP A 55 12.93 -11.36 -8.99
C ASP A 55 11.53 -11.97 -9.14
N GLN A 56 10.50 -11.41 -8.48
CA GLN A 56 9.11 -11.89 -8.59
C GLN A 56 8.19 -10.97 -9.39
N GLY A 57 8.70 -9.85 -9.92
CA GLY A 57 7.89 -8.89 -10.67
C GLY A 57 6.70 -8.36 -9.87
N PHE A 58 6.91 -8.14 -8.57
CA PHE A 58 5.88 -7.69 -7.64
C PHE A 58 6.39 -6.51 -6.81
N GLU A 59 5.61 -5.43 -6.80
CA GLU A 59 5.89 -4.22 -6.02
C GLU A 59 4.64 -3.77 -5.27
N ILE A 60 4.85 -3.16 -4.12
CA ILE A 60 3.81 -2.47 -3.36
C ILE A 60 4.24 -1.04 -3.12
N TRP A 61 3.43 -0.09 -3.58
CA TRP A 61 3.64 1.33 -3.39
C TRP A 61 2.64 1.86 -2.38
N LEU A 62 3.12 2.61 -1.40
CA LEU A 62 2.38 2.99 -0.20
C LEU A 62 2.29 4.51 -0.08
N LYS A 63 1.11 4.97 0.32
CA LYS A 63 0.85 6.35 0.74
C LYS A 63 0.00 6.32 1.99
N VAL A 64 0.32 7.16 2.96
CA VAL A 64 -0.50 7.34 4.17
C VAL A 64 -0.88 8.80 4.28
N MET A 65 -2.18 9.05 4.44
CA MET A 65 -2.74 10.38 4.59
C MET A 65 -3.38 10.48 5.98
N PRO A 66 -2.71 11.12 6.95
CA PRO A 66 -3.32 11.44 8.24
C PRO A 66 -4.57 12.29 8.02
N GLN A 67 -5.61 12.05 8.81
CA GLN A 67 -6.80 12.88 8.76
C GLN A 67 -6.50 14.25 9.36
N THR A 68 -7.03 15.28 8.71
CA THR A 68 -7.06 16.65 9.21
C THR A 68 -8.50 17.00 9.59
N GLU A 69 -8.68 18.00 10.47
CA GLU A 69 -10.02 18.50 10.86
C GLU A 69 -10.87 18.94 9.65
N SER A 70 -10.22 19.33 8.56
CA SER A 70 -10.84 19.78 7.31
C SER A 70 -11.22 18.66 6.34
N THR A 71 -10.90 17.39 6.66
CA THR A 71 -11.10 16.25 5.74
C THR A 71 -12.20 15.33 6.27
N PRO A 72 -13.42 15.33 5.68
CA PRO A 72 -14.45 14.36 6.04
C PRO A 72 -13.97 12.92 5.83
N ASP A 73 -14.46 12.01 6.68
CA ASP A 73 -14.11 10.59 6.58
C ASP A 73 -14.42 10.01 5.19
N SER A 74 -15.47 10.47 4.51
CA SER A 74 -15.88 9.98 3.18
C SER A 74 -14.88 10.28 2.05
N VAL A 75 -13.94 11.21 2.26
CA VAL A 75 -12.99 11.64 1.22
C VAL A 75 -12.09 10.48 0.76
N TYR A 76 -11.86 9.45 1.58
CA TYR A 76 -11.05 8.30 1.18
C TYR A 76 -11.58 7.60 -0.08
N LEU A 77 -12.90 7.60 -0.30
CA LEU A 77 -13.54 6.99 -1.47
C LEU A 77 -13.18 7.74 -2.74
N GLU A 78 -13.21 9.07 -2.68
CA GLU A 78 -12.89 9.92 -3.81
C GLU A 78 -11.39 9.92 -4.10
N ILE A 79 -10.54 9.89 -3.07
CA ILE A 79 -9.09 9.70 -3.25
C ILE A 79 -8.80 8.37 -3.94
N GLY A 80 -9.38 7.26 -3.46
CA GLY A 80 -9.19 5.95 -4.07
C GLY A 80 -9.67 5.89 -5.51
N ARG A 81 -10.85 6.46 -5.79
CA ARG A 81 -11.41 6.51 -7.15
C ARG A 81 -10.57 7.39 -8.07
N ALA A 82 -10.10 8.55 -7.61
CA ALA A 82 -9.25 9.44 -8.38
C ALA A 82 -7.90 8.77 -8.72
N GLN A 83 -7.28 8.11 -7.73
CA GLN A 83 -6.03 7.38 -7.97
C GLN A 83 -6.21 6.21 -8.94
N ALA A 84 -7.31 5.45 -8.81
CA ALA A 84 -7.64 4.37 -9.74
C ALA A 84 -7.79 4.88 -11.17
N ARG A 85 -8.55 5.98 -11.37
CA ARG A 85 -8.71 6.62 -12.69
C ARG A 85 -7.37 7.09 -13.26
N GLN A 86 -6.54 7.72 -12.44
CA GLN A 86 -5.23 8.20 -12.88
C GLN A 86 -4.31 7.05 -13.32
N LEU A 87 -4.29 5.93 -12.60
CA LEU A 87 -3.44 4.79 -12.92
C LEU A 87 -3.99 3.93 -14.06
N ALA A 88 -5.31 3.75 -14.15
CA ALA A 88 -5.94 2.95 -15.19
C ALA A 88 -5.92 3.64 -16.56
N GLY A 89 -5.87 4.98 -16.60
CA GLY A 89 -6.04 5.75 -17.83
C GLY A 89 -7.44 5.54 -18.39
N ASP A 90 -7.52 5.14 -19.66
CA ASP A 90 -8.79 4.83 -20.34
C ASP A 90 -9.32 3.40 -20.04
N ASN A 91 -8.58 2.60 -19.28
CA ASN A 91 -9.00 1.24 -18.93
C ASN A 91 -10.11 1.25 -17.87
N GLU A 92 -11.05 0.32 -18.02
CA GLU A 92 -12.03 0.02 -16.97
C GLU A 92 -11.36 -0.61 -15.75
N TYR A 93 -11.99 -0.43 -14.58
CA TYR A 93 -11.53 -1.02 -13.33
C TYR A 93 -12.68 -1.63 -12.54
N LEU A 94 -12.39 -2.76 -11.90
CA LEU A 94 -13.32 -3.46 -11.03
C LEU A 94 -13.19 -2.94 -9.59
N VAL A 95 -14.31 -2.50 -9.02
CA VAL A 95 -14.38 -2.01 -7.63
C VAL A 95 -15.03 -3.05 -6.74
N ARG A 96 -14.45 -3.32 -5.57
CA ARG A 96 -15.08 -4.16 -4.52
C ARG A 96 -14.95 -3.51 -3.15
N GLY A 97 -15.99 -3.69 -2.32
CA GLY A 97 -15.89 -3.43 -0.90
C GLY A 97 -15.09 -4.54 -0.20
N MET A 98 -14.36 -4.18 0.85
CA MET A 98 -13.65 -5.18 1.65
C MET A 98 -14.59 -5.87 2.64
N PRO A 99 -14.56 -7.22 2.74
CA PRO A 99 -15.30 -7.94 3.77
C PRO A 99 -14.84 -7.52 5.17
N GLU A 100 -15.74 -7.57 6.15
CA GLU A 100 -15.47 -7.18 7.54
C GLU A 100 -14.26 -7.91 8.14
N ARG A 101 -14.14 -9.22 7.90
CA ARG A 101 -12.97 -10.00 8.33
C ARG A 101 -11.65 -9.41 7.82
N VAL A 102 -11.64 -8.91 6.59
CA VAL A 102 -10.44 -8.29 6.01
C VAL A 102 -10.16 -6.94 6.66
N LEU A 103 -11.19 -6.13 6.89
CA LEU A 103 -11.06 -4.84 7.59
C LEU A 103 -10.51 -5.01 9.00
N ASN A 104 -11.01 -6.01 9.74
CA ASN A 104 -10.55 -6.34 11.10
C ASN A 104 -9.06 -6.70 11.13
N ASP A 105 -8.56 -7.44 10.15
CA ASP A 105 -7.14 -7.79 10.07
C ASP A 105 -6.24 -6.54 9.83
N TYR A 106 -6.79 -5.47 9.25
CA TYR A 106 -6.13 -4.16 9.09
C TYR A 106 -6.47 -3.14 10.20
N ASN A 107 -7.33 -3.51 11.16
CA ASN A 107 -7.96 -2.61 12.13
C ASN A 107 -8.67 -1.40 11.50
N ALA A 108 -9.12 -1.50 10.24
CA ALA A 108 -9.76 -0.42 9.50
C ALA A 108 -11.28 -0.42 9.72
N ASP A 109 -11.92 0.73 9.57
CA ASP A 109 -13.38 0.87 9.67
C ASP A 109 -14.06 0.71 8.31
N ALA A 110 -13.37 1.10 7.24
CA ALA A 110 -13.85 0.94 5.88
C ALA A 110 -12.71 0.70 4.89
N GLY A 111 -13.03 0.13 3.72
CA GLY A 111 -12.04 -0.10 2.69
C GLY A 111 -12.62 -0.55 1.36
N LYS A 112 -11.88 -0.24 0.30
CA LYS A 112 -12.20 -0.63 -1.08
C LYS A 112 -10.96 -1.14 -1.81
N THR A 113 -11.21 -1.98 -2.81
CA THR A 113 -10.20 -2.40 -3.77
C THR A 113 -10.61 -2.01 -5.17
N TYR A 114 -9.64 -1.61 -5.98
CA TYR A 114 -9.78 -1.29 -7.39
C TYR A 114 -8.77 -2.13 -8.16
N PHE A 115 -9.24 -3.02 -9.03
CA PHE A 115 -8.37 -3.88 -9.84
C PHE A 115 -8.47 -3.49 -11.31
N PHE A 116 -7.33 -3.29 -11.97
CA PHE A 116 -7.29 -2.77 -13.33
C PHE A 116 -6.03 -3.15 -14.10
N ASN A 117 -6.17 -3.08 -15.43
CA ASN A 117 -5.04 -3.08 -16.34
C ASN A 117 -4.39 -1.70 -16.34
N LEU A 118 -3.06 -1.68 -16.42
CA LEU A 118 -2.29 -0.46 -16.52
C LEU A 118 -1.97 -0.18 -17.99
N PRO A 119 -1.95 1.10 -18.41
CA PRO A 119 -1.32 1.47 -19.67
C PRO A 119 0.18 1.20 -19.59
N ASP A 120 0.82 0.95 -20.74
CA ASP A 120 2.27 0.84 -20.81
C ASP A 120 2.89 2.23 -20.55
N ALA A 121 3.38 2.43 -19.33
CA ALA A 121 3.92 3.70 -18.86
C ALA A 121 5.18 3.52 -18.00
N ALA A 122 6.15 4.41 -18.18
CA ALA A 122 7.35 4.45 -17.34
C ALA A 122 7.01 4.73 -15.86
N ALA A 123 6.00 5.56 -15.60
CA ALA A 123 5.54 5.91 -14.24
C ALA A 123 4.92 4.74 -13.46
N THR A 124 4.69 3.59 -14.11
CA THR A 124 4.25 2.33 -13.51
C THR A 124 5.25 1.22 -13.77
N LYS A 125 6.50 1.55 -14.14
CA LYS A 125 7.55 0.61 -14.57
C LYS A 125 7.09 -0.40 -15.61
N ARG A 126 6.09 -0.03 -16.43
CA ARG A 126 5.47 -0.89 -17.44
C ARG A 126 4.84 -2.17 -16.87
N TYR A 127 4.44 -2.17 -15.60
CA TYR A 127 3.61 -3.24 -15.05
C TYR A 127 2.27 -3.31 -15.79
N LYS A 128 1.71 -4.51 -15.95
CA LYS A 128 0.46 -4.74 -16.70
C LYS A 128 -0.80 -4.62 -15.84
N PHE A 129 -0.70 -4.93 -14.55
CA PHE A 129 -1.86 -5.01 -13.65
C PHE A 129 -1.58 -4.30 -12.33
N ALA A 130 -2.62 -3.73 -11.74
CA ALA A 130 -2.58 -3.17 -10.41
C ALA A 130 -3.81 -3.57 -9.58
N LEU A 131 -3.58 -3.81 -8.30
CA LEU A 131 -4.61 -3.80 -7.26
C LEU A 131 -4.36 -2.62 -6.33
N LEU A 132 -5.18 -1.59 -6.43
CA LEU A 132 -5.23 -0.49 -5.48
C LEU A 132 -6.13 -0.88 -4.30
N ILE A 133 -5.58 -0.77 -3.10
CA ILE A 133 -6.25 -0.97 -1.82
C ILE A 133 -6.33 0.39 -1.13
N THR A 134 -7.53 0.81 -0.73
CA THR A 134 -7.74 1.95 0.15
C THR A 134 -8.41 1.50 1.44
N LEU A 135 -7.85 1.91 2.57
CA LEU A 135 -8.34 1.61 3.91
C LEU A 135 -8.50 2.92 4.67
N GLN A 136 -9.55 3.04 5.45
CA GLN A 136 -9.82 4.22 6.26
C GLN A 136 -10.07 3.83 7.71
N LYS A 137 -9.58 4.67 8.62
CA LYS A 137 -9.87 4.63 10.05
C LYS A 137 -10.40 6.00 10.46
N SER A 138 -11.59 6.01 11.06
CA SER A 138 -12.31 7.21 11.46
C SER A 138 -11.48 8.05 12.41
N HIS A 139 -11.42 9.35 12.12
CA HIS A 139 -10.63 10.35 12.85
C HIS A 139 -9.12 10.09 12.91
N LYS A 140 -8.58 9.18 12.09
CA LYS A 140 -7.14 8.82 12.08
C LYS A 140 -6.49 9.04 10.73
N GLY A 141 -7.06 8.49 9.65
CA GLY A 141 -6.50 8.66 8.31
C GLY A 141 -6.83 7.57 7.32
N THR A 142 -6.14 7.61 6.20
CA THR A 142 -6.29 6.70 5.06
C THR A 142 -4.95 6.06 4.71
N ILE A 143 -4.96 4.74 4.51
CA ILE A 143 -3.85 4.00 3.90
C ILE A 143 -4.22 3.73 2.45
N MET A 144 -3.27 3.96 1.56
CA MET A 144 -3.37 3.59 0.16
C MET A 144 -2.18 2.70 -0.22
N ALA A 145 -2.47 1.54 -0.79
CA ALA A 145 -1.47 0.59 -1.26
C ALA A 145 -1.77 0.18 -2.71
N VAL A 146 -0.82 0.33 -3.62
CA VAL A 146 -0.92 -0.18 -4.99
C VAL A 146 0.01 -1.37 -5.14
N CYS A 147 -0.57 -2.54 -5.38
CA CYS A 147 0.16 -3.78 -5.64
C CYS A 147 0.27 -3.95 -7.16
N LEU A 148 1.49 -4.03 -7.68
CA LEU A 148 1.79 -4.07 -9.11
C LEU A 148 2.31 -5.45 -9.52
N THR A 149 1.94 -5.91 -10.71
CA THR A 149 2.40 -7.19 -11.26
C THR A 149 2.31 -7.24 -12.79
N ASN A 150 3.11 -8.10 -13.40
CA ASN A 150 2.98 -8.50 -14.80
C ASN A 150 2.18 -9.79 -15.00
N ASP A 151 1.89 -10.51 -13.92
CA ASP A 151 1.12 -11.74 -13.91
C ASP A 151 0.00 -11.66 -12.86
N LYS A 152 -1.26 -11.79 -13.30
CA LYS A 152 -2.46 -11.78 -12.45
C LYS A 152 -2.84 -13.18 -11.93
N GLY A 153 -1.92 -14.14 -11.98
CA GLY A 153 -2.09 -15.49 -11.49
C GLY A 153 -2.13 -15.61 -9.95
N PRO A 154 -2.25 -16.84 -9.41
CA PRO A 154 -2.36 -17.10 -7.98
C PRO A 154 -1.24 -16.50 -7.13
N ASP A 155 -0.02 -16.41 -7.69
CA ASP A 155 1.13 -15.90 -6.96
C ASP A 155 1.04 -14.40 -6.67
N PHE A 156 0.33 -13.63 -7.49
CA PHE A 156 0.04 -12.23 -7.18
C PHE A 156 -0.74 -12.09 -5.86
N PHE A 157 -1.83 -12.85 -5.72
CA PHE A 157 -2.65 -12.83 -4.50
C PHE A 157 -1.91 -13.45 -3.30
N ARG A 158 -1.05 -14.45 -3.54
CA ARG A 158 -0.16 -15.00 -2.52
C ARG A 158 0.80 -13.94 -1.98
N ASN A 159 1.39 -13.13 -2.87
CA ASN A 159 2.32 -12.07 -2.49
C ASN A 159 1.62 -10.91 -1.77
N ILE A 160 0.41 -10.54 -2.18
CA ILE A 160 -0.45 -9.61 -1.43
C ILE A 160 -0.71 -10.14 -0.01
N ASN A 161 -1.05 -11.43 0.12
CA ASN A 161 -1.29 -12.05 1.43
C ASN A 161 -0.03 -12.08 2.31
N ARG A 162 1.16 -12.32 1.73
CA ARG A 162 2.43 -12.22 2.46
C ARG A 162 2.72 -10.80 2.95
N ALA A 163 2.31 -9.79 2.17
CA ALA A 163 2.46 -8.39 2.52
C ALA A 163 1.37 -7.86 3.47
N ARG A 164 0.34 -8.65 3.77
CA ARG A 164 -0.85 -8.20 4.50
C ARG A 164 -0.57 -7.47 5.82
N ASN A 165 0.46 -7.88 6.54
CA ASN A 165 0.84 -7.28 7.81
C ASN A 165 1.87 -6.15 7.67
N CYS A 166 2.23 -5.75 6.45
CA CYS A 166 3.25 -4.72 6.24
C CYS A 166 2.78 -3.33 6.67
N ILE A 167 1.47 -3.09 6.61
CA ILE A 167 0.87 -1.81 6.96
C ILE A 167 -0.56 -2.04 7.47
N LYS A 168 -0.86 -1.52 8.65
CA LYS A 168 -2.21 -1.57 9.24
C LYS A 168 -2.40 -0.47 10.27
N PHE A 169 -3.66 -0.13 10.57
CA PHE A 169 -3.93 0.75 11.71
C PHE A 169 -3.57 0.02 13.01
N LYS A 170 -3.08 0.77 14.00
CA LYS A 170 -2.92 0.25 15.36
C LYS A 170 -4.32 0.06 15.97
N PRO A 171 -4.53 -0.96 16.81
CA PRO A 171 -5.77 -1.12 17.55
C PRO A 171 -6.12 0.16 18.32
N ALA A 172 -7.43 0.42 18.49
CA ALA A 172 -7.84 1.43 19.46
C ALA A 172 -7.41 0.94 20.86
N SER A 173 -6.60 1.75 21.53
CA SER A 173 -6.26 1.60 22.94
C SER A 173 -7.40 2.03 23.83
#